data_AF-A0A3M6T496-F1
#
_entry.id   AF-A0A3M6T496-F1
#
_cell.length_a   1.000
_cell.length_b   1.000
_cell.length_c   1.000
_cell.angle_alpha   90.00
_cell.angle_beta   90.00
_cell.angle_gamma   90.00
#
_symmetry.space_group_name_H-M   'P 1'
#
loop_
_entity.id
_entity.type
_entity.pdbx_description
1 polymer ?
#
loop_
_entity_poly.entity_id
_entity_poly.type
_entity_poly.pdbx_seq_one_letter_code
_entity_poly.pdbx_strand_id
1 'polypeptide(L)'
;MEKMRIRSRKEAQLASKAREIVFHLLFVFLLSVVCYGNKNENRFLMTTEMKNIFASFDQVTDSRRLSRWLAEKFLPNVYNQDWYNGLEEPNDVYIANKMSILIGMPWMRQLRILKSHCKSLPATIRDCYYDYSPEIEDTTELNETIGHGWLDRSTRSVIVELATFNINTNLISIATFIYEMIAAGAAYTVMRVDTLELYSTESGALMFYLICQFLFLAMVLFYLIM
;
A
#
# COMPACT_ATOMS: atom_id res chain seq x y z
N MET A 1 -21.16 -55.63 36.28
CA MET A 1 -20.04 -54.69 36.44
C MET A 1 -19.51 -54.14 35.11
N GLU A 2 -19.36 -54.98 34.07
CA GLU A 2 -18.91 -54.59 32.71
C GLU A 2 -19.63 -53.33 32.16
N LYS A 3 -20.97 -53.32 32.20
CA LYS A 3 -21.80 -52.22 31.68
C LYS A 3 -21.57 -50.88 32.40
N MET A 4 -21.29 -50.92 33.71
CA MET A 4 -20.95 -49.72 34.48
C MET A 4 -19.56 -49.17 34.11
N ARG A 5 -18.57 -50.06 33.90
CA ARG A 5 -17.23 -49.66 33.44
C ARG A 5 -17.26 -49.04 32.04
N ILE A 6 -18.05 -49.61 31.12
CA ILE A 6 -18.22 -49.07 29.77
C ILE A 6 -18.88 -47.68 29.82
N ARG A 7 -19.90 -47.47 30.66
CA ARG A 7 -20.55 -46.17 30.83
C ARG A 7 -19.58 -45.12 31.37
N SER A 8 -18.83 -45.44 32.42
CA SER A 8 -17.82 -44.54 32.99
C SER A 8 -16.73 -44.15 31.98
N ARG A 9 -16.26 -45.12 31.17
CA ARG A 9 -15.25 -44.85 30.12
C ARG A 9 -15.81 -43.95 29.01
N LYS A 10 -17.08 -44.13 28.63
CA LYS A 10 -17.77 -43.24 27.68
C LYS A 10 -17.92 -41.83 28.25
N GLU A 11 -18.34 -41.69 29.50
CA GLU A 11 -18.46 -40.38 30.17
C GLU A 11 -17.10 -39.65 30.23
N ALA A 12 -16.00 -40.36 30.53
CA ALA A 12 -14.65 -39.80 30.50
C ALA A 12 -14.20 -39.40 29.08
N GLN A 13 -14.53 -40.19 28.05
CA GLN A 13 -14.26 -39.85 26.65
C GLN A 13 -15.06 -38.63 26.19
N LEU A 14 -16.34 -38.56 26.55
CA LEU A 14 -17.21 -37.40 26.30
C LEU A 14 -16.66 -36.13 26.98
N ALA A 15 -16.21 -36.22 28.24
CA ALA A 15 -15.61 -35.08 28.94
C ALA A 15 -14.30 -34.62 28.28
N SER A 16 -13.45 -35.55 27.84
CA SER A 16 -12.21 -35.23 27.12
C SER A 16 -12.50 -34.52 25.79
N LYS A 17 -13.47 -35.04 25.01
CA LYS A 17 -13.87 -34.44 23.73
C LYS A 17 -14.57 -33.09 23.91
N ALA A 18 -15.41 -32.94 24.94
CA ALA A 18 -16.02 -31.67 25.29
C ALA A 18 -14.96 -30.62 25.65
N ARG A 19 -13.93 -31.00 26.42
CA ARG A 19 -12.80 -30.11 26.73
C ARG A 19 -12.05 -29.64 25.47
N GLU A 20 -11.76 -30.55 24.54
CA GLU A 20 -11.15 -30.19 23.25
C GLU A 20 -12.02 -29.18 22.49
N ILE A 21 -13.33 -29.39 22.42
CA ILE A 21 -14.27 -28.47 21.76
C ILE A 21 -14.23 -27.08 22.40
N VAL A 22 -14.20 -26.99 23.74
CA VAL A 22 -14.11 -25.71 24.45
C VAL A 22 -12.83 -24.96 24.08
N PHE A 23 -11.68 -25.63 23.99
CA PHE A 23 -10.45 -25.01 23.52
C PHE A 23 -10.54 -24.50 22.08
N HIS A 24 -11.14 -25.27 21.16
CA HIS A 24 -11.31 -24.82 19.78
C HIS A 24 -12.25 -23.61 19.69
N LEU A 25 -13.34 -23.57 20.47
CA LEU A 25 -14.23 -22.42 20.53
C LEU A 25 -13.52 -21.17 21.07
N LEU A 26 -12.69 -21.33 22.11
CA LEU A 26 -11.85 -20.25 22.63
C LEU A 26 -10.85 -19.76 21.57
N PHE A 27 -10.23 -20.66 20.83
CA PHE A 27 -9.32 -20.32 19.74
C PHE A 27 -10.00 -19.49 18.66
N VAL A 28 -11.18 -19.93 18.19
CA VAL A 28 -11.96 -19.20 17.17
C VAL A 28 -12.39 -17.83 17.68
N PHE A 29 -12.76 -17.72 18.96
CA PHE A 29 -13.06 -16.44 19.58
C PHE A 29 -11.84 -15.51 19.57
N LEU A 30 -10.68 -15.97 20.05
CA LEU A 30 -9.45 -15.18 20.06
C LEU A 30 -9.02 -14.78 18.64
N LEU A 31 -9.10 -15.70 17.67
CA LEU A 31 -8.85 -15.42 16.27
C LEU A 31 -9.76 -14.30 15.75
N SER A 32 -11.05 -14.35 16.08
CA SER A 32 -12.01 -13.32 15.69
C SER A 32 -11.65 -11.95 16.27
N VAL A 33 -11.24 -11.90 17.55
CA VAL A 33 -10.76 -10.66 18.18
C VAL A 33 -9.48 -10.15 17.50
N VAL A 34 -8.51 -11.02 17.17
CA VAL A 34 -7.27 -10.60 16.51
C VAL A 34 -7.54 -10.07 15.09
N CYS A 35 -8.42 -10.71 14.32
CA CYS A 35 -8.76 -10.32 12.95
C CYS A 35 -9.59 -9.03 12.88
N TYR A 36 -10.55 -8.85 13.78
CA TYR A 36 -11.50 -7.72 13.71
C TYR A 36 -11.23 -6.61 14.73
N GLY A 37 -10.46 -6.86 15.78
CA GLY A 37 -10.25 -5.91 16.88
C GLY A 37 -9.47 -4.67 16.50
N ASN A 38 -8.63 -4.73 15.46
CA ASN A 38 -7.85 -3.60 14.93
C ASN A 38 -8.42 -3.04 13.62
N LYS A 39 -9.72 -3.22 13.37
CA LYS A 39 -10.38 -2.75 12.15
C LYS A 39 -11.02 -1.39 12.39
N ASN A 40 -10.44 -0.35 11.81
CA ASN A 40 -11.00 1.00 11.80
C ASN A 40 -12.10 1.14 10.71
N GLU A 41 -13.27 1.66 11.07
CA GLU A 41 -14.41 1.84 10.17
C GLU A 41 -14.12 2.83 9.03
N ASN A 42 -13.30 3.85 9.30
CA ASN A 42 -12.99 4.92 8.35
C ASN A 42 -11.92 4.51 7.31
N ARG A 43 -11.27 3.34 7.47
CA ARG A 43 -10.18 2.91 6.58
C ARG A 43 -10.62 2.81 5.11
N PHE A 44 -11.83 2.29 4.88
CA PHE A 44 -12.37 2.14 3.53
C PHE A 44 -12.60 3.51 2.86
N LEU A 45 -13.19 4.44 3.61
CA LEU A 45 -13.46 5.80 3.14
C LEU A 45 -12.15 6.52 2.82
N MET A 46 -11.18 6.50 3.74
CA MET A 46 -9.87 7.12 3.53
C MET A 46 -9.15 6.59 2.28
N THR A 47 -9.16 5.27 2.09
CA THR A 47 -8.54 4.63 0.91
C THR A 47 -9.25 5.02 -0.39
N THR A 48 -10.58 5.11 -0.34
CA THR A 48 -11.41 5.51 -1.50
C THR A 48 -11.19 6.97 -1.86
N GLU A 49 -11.19 7.87 -0.88
CA GLU A 49 -10.91 9.30 -1.08
C GLU A 49 -9.53 9.52 -1.70
N MET A 50 -8.51 8.84 -1.19
CA MET A 50 -7.16 8.93 -1.75
C MET A 50 -7.12 8.50 -3.23
N LYS A 51 -7.82 7.42 -3.60
CA LYS A 51 -7.91 6.98 -5.01
C LYS A 51 -8.67 7.98 -5.88
N ASN A 52 -9.73 8.59 -5.34
CA ASN A 52 -10.57 9.54 -6.07
C ASN A 52 -9.85 10.87 -6.33
N ILE A 53 -9.10 11.38 -5.35
CA ILE A 53 -8.30 12.62 -5.47
C ILE A 53 -7.29 12.48 -6.62
N PHE A 54 -6.64 11.32 -6.72
CA PHE A 54 -5.63 11.04 -7.73
C PHE A 54 -6.17 10.21 -8.92
N ALA A 55 -7.46 10.35 -9.23
CA ALA A 55 -8.12 9.62 -10.30
C ALA A 55 -7.46 9.82 -11.70
N SER A 56 -7.87 8.97 -12.64
CA SER A 56 -7.44 9.00 -14.05
C SER A 56 -5.97 8.65 -14.29
N PHE A 57 -5.24 8.19 -13.28
CA PHE A 57 -3.88 7.67 -13.47
C PHE A 57 -3.85 6.41 -14.34
N ASP A 58 -4.93 5.61 -14.31
CA ASP A 58 -5.17 4.45 -15.18
C ASP A 58 -5.25 4.80 -16.67
N GLN A 59 -5.49 6.07 -17.01
CA GLN A 59 -5.63 6.56 -18.39
C GLN A 59 -4.31 7.10 -18.97
N VAL A 60 -3.22 7.05 -18.20
CA VAL A 60 -1.90 7.52 -18.59
C VAL A 60 -1.21 6.46 -19.45
N THR A 61 -1.21 6.69 -20.76
CA THR A 61 -0.69 5.73 -21.76
C THR A 61 0.70 6.07 -22.30
N ASP A 62 1.21 7.27 -22.01
CA ASP A 62 2.44 7.80 -22.57
C ASP A 62 3.10 8.82 -21.64
N SER A 63 4.39 9.10 -21.87
CA SER A 63 5.18 10.02 -21.05
C SER A 63 4.63 11.45 -21.02
N ARG A 64 4.03 11.93 -22.12
CA ARG A 64 3.44 13.27 -22.17
C ARG A 64 2.16 13.33 -21.34
N ARG A 65 1.34 12.26 -21.35
CA ARG A 65 0.20 12.15 -20.41
C ARG A 65 0.65 12.05 -18.97
N LEU A 66 1.73 11.34 -18.68
CA LEU A 66 2.28 11.25 -17.32
C LEU A 66 2.69 12.64 -16.83
N SER A 67 3.46 13.38 -17.63
CA SER A 67 3.88 14.75 -17.29
C SER A 67 2.69 15.69 -17.05
N ARG A 68 1.66 15.63 -17.92
CA ARG A 68 0.42 16.40 -17.73
C ARG A 68 -0.33 15.99 -16.46
N TRP A 69 -0.46 14.70 -16.19
CA TRP A 69 -1.11 14.21 -14.98
C TRP A 69 -0.35 14.66 -13.73
N LEU A 70 0.99 14.64 -13.76
CA LEU A 70 1.82 15.15 -12.66
C LEU A 70 1.59 16.66 -12.42
N ALA A 71 1.53 17.45 -13.50
CA ALA A 71 1.35 18.90 -13.42
C ALA A 71 -0.07 19.32 -13.03
N GLU A 72 -1.09 18.71 -13.63
CA GLU A 72 -2.48 19.17 -13.56
C GLU A 72 -3.31 18.43 -12.48
N LYS A 73 -2.91 17.22 -12.09
CA LYS A 73 -3.65 16.40 -11.12
C LYS A 73 -2.84 16.11 -9.87
N PHE A 74 -1.60 15.66 -10.01
CA PHE A 74 -0.82 15.29 -8.83
C PHE A 74 -0.43 16.51 -8.00
N LEU A 75 0.32 17.46 -8.59
CA LEU A 75 0.86 18.63 -7.88
C LEU A 75 -0.20 19.46 -7.16
N PRO A 76 -1.34 19.82 -7.78
CA PRO A 76 -2.38 20.60 -7.10
C PRO A 76 -3.06 19.83 -5.95
N ASN A 77 -3.09 18.51 -6.01
CA ASN A 77 -3.76 17.69 -4.99
C ASN A 77 -2.86 17.34 -3.79
N VAL A 78 -1.54 17.33 -4.00
CA VAL A 78 -0.55 17.07 -2.94
C VAL A 78 -0.40 18.26 -1.99
N TYR A 79 -0.44 19.48 -2.53
CA TYR A 79 -0.25 20.69 -1.75
C TYR A 79 -1.57 21.38 -1.45
N ASN A 80 -1.53 22.30 -0.48
CA ASN A 80 -2.67 23.13 -0.18
C ASN A 80 -3.10 23.95 -1.41
N GLN A 81 -4.40 24.19 -1.54
CA GLN A 81 -5.02 24.99 -2.61
C GLN A 81 -5.91 26.05 -1.99
N ASP A 82 -6.49 26.95 -2.78
CA ASP A 82 -7.51 27.85 -2.27
C ASP A 82 -8.81 27.08 -1.97
N TRP A 83 -9.66 27.64 -1.12
CA TRP A 83 -11.01 27.14 -0.92
C TRP A 83 -11.85 27.31 -2.19
N TYR A 84 -12.99 26.60 -2.24
CA TYR A 84 -13.93 26.70 -3.38
C TYR A 84 -14.45 28.13 -3.63
N ASN A 85 -14.37 29.00 -2.64
CA ASN A 85 -14.75 30.41 -2.71
C ASN A 85 -13.57 31.35 -3.03
N GLY A 86 -12.39 30.80 -3.31
CA GLY A 86 -11.17 31.55 -3.61
C GLY A 86 -10.49 32.17 -2.39
N LEU A 87 -10.90 31.82 -1.17
CA LEU A 87 -10.19 32.22 0.04
C LEU A 87 -8.99 31.30 0.27
N GLU A 88 -7.86 31.87 0.68
CA GLU A 88 -6.69 31.08 1.07
C GLU A 88 -7.01 30.28 2.35
N GLU A 89 -6.48 29.05 2.44
CA GLU A 89 -6.53 28.28 3.68
C GLU A 89 -5.41 28.77 4.61
N PRO A 90 -5.74 29.25 5.82
CA PRO A 90 -4.75 29.80 6.74
C PRO A 90 -3.69 28.79 7.18
N ASN A 91 -4.01 27.48 7.17
CA ASN A 91 -3.05 26.42 7.50
C ASN A 91 -2.49 25.77 6.23
N ASP A 92 -1.22 26.04 5.91
CA ASP A 92 -0.50 25.47 4.77
C ASP A 92 -0.16 23.97 4.91
N VAL A 93 -0.45 23.38 6.07
CA VAL A 93 -0.10 22.00 6.43
C VAL A 93 -0.99 20.95 5.72
N TYR A 94 -2.19 21.33 5.27
CA TYR A 94 -3.13 20.41 4.65
C TYR A 94 -2.86 20.20 3.16
N ILE A 95 -3.14 18.99 2.69
CA ILE A 95 -3.27 18.71 1.25
C ILE A 95 -4.59 19.31 0.73
N ALA A 96 -4.85 19.20 -0.58
CA ALA A 96 -6.04 19.79 -1.22
C ALA A 96 -7.39 19.38 -0.59
N ASN A 97 -7.46 18.23 0.08
CA ASN A 97 -8.67 17.75 0.76
C ASN A 97 -8.98 18.46 2.10
N LYS A 98 -8.11 19.37 2.58
CA LYS A 98 -8.31 20.19 3.79
C LYS A 98 -8.39 19.43 5.12
N MET A 99 -8.06 18.14 5.12
CA MET A 99 -8.19 17.29 6.31
C MET A 99 -6.93 16.47 6.59
N SER A 100 -6.24 16.03 5.53
CA SER A 100 -5.04 15.22 5.64
C SER A 100 -3.80 16.10 5.52
N ILE A 101 -2.77 15.75 6.28
CA ILE A 101 -1.47 16.40 6.29
C ILE A 101 -0.50 15.57 5.47
N LEU A 102 0.34 16.22 4.66
CA LEU A 102 1.41 15.54 3.94
C LEU A 102 2.56 15.22 4.91
N ILE A 103 2.97 13.95 5.00
CA ILE A 103 4.11 13.55 5.80
C ILE A 103 5.37 13.63 4.95
N GLY A 104 6.25 14.57 5.28
CA GLY A 104 7.49 14.78 4.54
C GLY A 104 7.22 15.32 3.14
N MET A 105 8.00 14.83 2.17
CA MET A 105 7.87 15.22 0.75
C MET A 105 7.47 13.99 -0.07
N PRO A 106 6.72 14.17 -1.17
CA PRO A 106 6.52 13.10 -2.13
C PRO A 106 7.86 12.70 -2.72
N TRP A 107 8.06 11.40 -2.88
CA TRP A 107 9.27 10.86 -3.47
C TRP A 107 8.98 10.39 -4.88
N MET A 108 9.89 10.70 -5.79
CA MET A 108 9.85 10.24 -7.16
C MET A 108 11.13 9.47 -7.45
N ARG A 109 10.99 8.25 -7.96
CA ARG A 109 12.09 7.42 -8.43
C ARG A 109 11.87 7.10 -9.90
N GLN A 110 12.95 7.21 -10.68
CA GLN A 110 12.96 6.84 -12.08
C GLN A 110 13.92 5.68 -12.30
N LEU A 111 13.53 4.72 -13.14
CA LEU A 111 14.38 3.67 -13.66
C LEU A 111 14.61 3.89 -15.16
N ARG A 112 15.87 3.85 -15.57
CA ARG A 112 16.32 4.13 -16.94
C ARG A 112 17.26 3.02 -17.40
N ILE A 113 17.34 2.84 -18.72
CA ILE A 113 18.28 1.93 -19.35
C ILE A 113 19.20 2.67 -20.31
N LEU A 114 20.41 2.14 -20.46
CA LEU A 114 21.37 2.62 -21.44
C LEU A 114 20.85 2.35 -22.85
N LYS A 115 21.05 3.35 -23.70
CA LYS A 115 20.81 3.26 -25.13
C LYS A 115 21.76 2.23 -25.75
N SER A 116 21.22 1.33 -26.59
CA SER A 116 22.00 0.27 -27.23
C SER A 116 21.77 0.22 -28.75
N HIS A 117 22.67 -0.45 -29.47
CA HIS A 117 22.51 -0.67 -30.91
C HIS A 117 21.65 -1.92 -31.19
N CYS A 118 20.77 -1.81 -32.17
CA CYS A 118 19.90 -2.92 -32.60
C CYS A 118 20.70 -4.03 -33.28
N LYS A 119 20.65 -5.26 -32.73
CA LYS A 119 21.38 -6.43 -33.30
C LYS A 119 20.90 -6.88 -34.68
N SER A 120 19.63 -6.63 -35.05
CA SER A 120 18.99 -7.24 -36.22
C SER A 120 18.48 -6.26 -37.30
N LEU A 121 18.58 -4.93 -37.10
CA LEU A 121 18.11 -3.92 -38.09
C LEU A 121 18.95 -2.61 -38.13
N PRO A 122 20.30 -2.67 -38.26
CA PRO A 122 21.17 -1.51 -38.07
C PRO A 122 21.05 -0.42 -39.15
N ALA A 123 20.52 -0.73 -40.33
CA ALA A 123 20.49 0.21 -41.46
C ALA A 123 19.41 1.31 -41.32
N THR A 124 18.27 1.01 -40.69
CA THR A 124 17.12 1.93 -40.57
C THR A 124 16.87 2.36 -39.13
N ILE A 125 17.09 1.46 -38.15
CA ILE A 125 16.91 1.74 -36.73
C ILE A 125 18.26 1.52 -36.05
N ARG A 126 18.95 2.62 -35.74
CA ARG A 126 20.28 2.58 -35.10
C ARG A 126 20.21 2.30 -33.61
N ASP A 127 19.10 2.70 -32.99
CA ASP A 127 18.96 2.82 -31.55
C ASP A 127 17.81 1.94 -31.05
N CYS A 128 18.14 1.01 -30.16
CA CYS A 128 17.22 0.08 -29.53
C CYS A 128 17.22 0.25 -28.02
N TYR A 129 16.03 0.08 -27.45
CA TYR A 129 15.77 0.11 -26.04
C TYR A 129 15.19 -1.26 -25.67
N TYR A 130 16.00 -2.10 -25.03
CA TYR A 130 15.59 -3.44 -24.62
C TYR A 130 14.78 -3.42 -23.33
N ASP A 131 14.30 -4.58 -22.90
CA ASP A 131 13.68 -4.71 -21.59
C ASP A 131 14.68 -4.38 -20.48
N TYR A 132 14.15 -3.99 -19.32
CA TYR A 132 14.98 -3.63 -18.19
C TYR A 132 15.83 -4.83 -17.72
N SER A 133 17.12 -4.58 -17.51
CA SER A 133 18.04 -5.53 -16.88
C SER A 133 19.06 -4.75 -16.05
N PRO A 134 19.45 -5.23 -14.85
CA PRO A 134 20.40 -4.52 -13.99
C PRO A 134 21.75 -4.21 -14.68
N GLU A 135 22.17 -5.03 -15.65
CA GLU A 135 23.45 -4.87 -16.35
C GLU A 135 23.45 -3.68 -17.33
N ILE A 136 22.28 -3.22 -17.74
CA ILE A 136 22.11 -2.09 -18.67
C ILE A 136 21.38 -0.91 -18.02
N GLU A 137 21.27 -0.90 -16.68
CA GLU A 137 20.69 0.21 -15.95
C GLU A 137 21.53 1.47 -16.15
N ASP A 138 20.86 2.58 -16.48
CA ASP A 138 21.50 3.88 -16.64
C ASP A 138 21.55 4.57 -15.27
N THR A 139 22.76 4.64 -14.71
CA THR A 139 23.06 5.24 -13.40
C THR A 139 23.50 6.70 -13.48
N THR A 140 23.36 7.33 -14.64
CA THR A 140 23.70 8.75 -14.85
C THR A 140 22.86 9.64 -13.93
N GLU A 141 23.47 10.70 -13.38
CA GLU A 141 22.80 11.59 -12.45
C GLU A 141 21.62 12.32 -13.10
N LEU A 142 20.51 12.46 -12.35
CA LEU A 142 19.28 13.10 -12.82
C LEU A 142 19.52 14.54 -13.30
N ASN A 143 20.46 15.28 -12.67
CA ASN A 143 20.75 16.66 -13.01
C ASN A 143 21.19 16.82 -14.49
N GLU A 144 21.88 15.82 -15.03
CA GLU A 144 22.33 15.82 -16.43
C GLU A 144 21.18 15.52 -17.41
N THR A 145 20.13 14.83 -16.96
CA THR A 145 19.02 14.37 -17.81
C THR A 145 17.79 15.27 -17.78
N ILE A 146 17.63 16.13 -16.75
CA ILE A 146 16.51 17.09 -16.66
C ILE A 146 16.49 18.03 -17.87
N GLY A 147 17.65 18.56 -18.28
CA GLY A 147 17.76 19.53 -19.37
C GLY A 147 17.42 18.99 -20.77
N HIS A 148 17.45 17.66 -20.96
CA HIS A 148 17.18 17.00 -22.24
C HIS A 148 15.80 16.33 -22.29
N GLY A 149 14.97 16.53 -21.26
CA GLY A 149 13.67 15.87 -21.10
C GLY A 149 13.82 14.56 -20.33
N TRP A 150 13.55 14.63 -19.02
CA TRP A 150 13.72 13.49 -18.12
C TRP A 150 12.83 12.28 -18.46
N LEU A 151 11.67 12.45 -19.10
CA LEU A 151 10.82 11.34 -19.57
C LEU A 151 11.04 11.05 -21.06
N ASP A 152 11.77 9.98 -21.36
CA ASP A 152 12.18 9.60 -22.71
C ASP A 152 12.02 8.09 -22.98
N ARG A 153 12.52 7.63 -24.13
CA ARG A 153 12.47 6.20 -24.52
C ARG A 153 13.36 5.30 -23.66
N SER A 154 14.34 5.87 -22.96
CA SER A 154 15.20 5.17 -22.00
C SER A 154 14.48 4.90 -20.69
N THR A 155 13.41 5.64 -20.40
CA THR A 155 12.63 5.50 -19.18
C THR A 155 11.84 4.20 -19.20
N ARG A 156 12.05 3.37 -18.17
CA ARG A 156 11.36 2.08 -18.00
C ARG A 156 10.31 2.12 -16.93
N SER A 157 10.56 2.81 -15.83
CA SER A 157 9.58 2.96 -14.78
C SER A 157 9.71 4.32 -14.09
N VAL A 158 8.59 4.87 -13.66
CA VAL A 158 8.50 6.03 -12.78
C VAL A 158 7.60 5.65 -11.62
N ILE A 159 8.13 5.74 -10.42
CA ILE A 159 7.43 5.45 -9.18
C ILE A 159 7.31 6.77 -8.43
N VAL A 160 6.08 7.15 -8.08
CA VAL A 160 5.80 8.31 -7.23
C VAL A 160 5.13 7.80 -5.97
N GLU A 161 5.64 8.20 -4.82
CA GLU A 161 5.12 7.79 -3.52
C GLU A 161 4.90 9.01 -2.64
N LEU A 162 3.79 9.02 -1.91
CA LEU A 162 3.52 10.02 -0.89
C LEU A 162 2.80 9.37 0.29
N ALA A 163 2.99 9.95 1.47
CA ALA A 163 2.30 9.55 2.68
C ALA A 163 1.51 10.74 3.23
N THR A 164 0.25 10.49 3.58
CA THR A 164 -0.62 11.50 4.19
C THR A 164 -1.17 10.98 5.51
N PHE A 165 -1.36 11.86 6.48
CA PHE A 165 -1.91 11.53 7.79
C PHE A 165 -3.16 12.34 8.06
N ASN A 166 -4.24 11.66 8.45
CA ASN A 166 -5.48 12.30 8.86
C ASN A 166 -5.58 12.28 10.38
N ILE A 167 -5.50 13.47 11.00
CA ILE A 167 -5.54 13.61 12.47
C ILE A 167 -6.91 13.18 13.03
N ASN A 168 -8.00 13.43 12.31
CA ASN A 168 -9.35 13.16 12.81
C ASN A 168 -9.63 11.67 12.95
N THR A 169 -9.06 10.85 12.06
CA THR A 169 -9.27 9.38 12.04
C THR A 169 -8.07 8.59 12.52
N ASN A 170 -6.93 9.26 12.78
CA ASN A 170 -5.65 8.66 13.14
C ASN A 170 -5.14 7.62 12.13
N LEU A 171 -5.41 7.87 10.84
CA LEU A 171 -5.02 6.99 9.73
C LEU A 171 -3.91 7.65 8.92
N ILE A 172 -2.86 6.88 8.62
CA ILE A 172 -1.89 7.20 7.56
C ILE A 172 -2.33 6.50 6.28
N SER A 173 -2.23 7.18 5.15
CA SER A 173 -2.47 6.61 3.83
C SER A 173 -1.27 6.88 2.94
N ILE A 174 -0.68 5.80 2.43
CA ILE A 174 0.48 5.80 1.53
C ILE A 174 -0.05 5.52 0.14
N ALA A 175 0.16 6.46 -0.79
CA ALA A 175 -0.22 6.31 -2.19
C ALA A 175 1.03 6.13 -3.04
N THR A 176 1.10 5.00 -3.75
CA THR A 176 2.19 4.64 -4.66
C THR A 176 1.64 4.56 -6.08
N PHE A 177 2.15 5.40 -6.96
CA PHE A 177 1.84 5.46 -8.39
C PHE A 177 3.00 4.85 -9.16
N ILE A 178 2.73 3.79 -9.90
CA ILE A 178 3.72 3.09 -10.71
C ILE A 178 3.34 3.29 -12.17
N TYR A 179 4.24 3.88 -12.95
CA TYR A 179 4.16 3.95 -14.39
C TYR A 179 5.28 3.09 -14.98
N GLU A 180 4.95 2.14 -15.83
CA GLU A 180 5.91 1.23 -16.49
C GLU A 180 5.78 1.35 -17.99
N MET A 181 6.91 1.44 -18.69
CA MET A 181 6.98 1.51 -20.15
C MET A 181 7.76 0.32 -20.69
N ILE A 182 7.09 -0.57 -21.40
CA ILE A 182 7.72 -1.76 -22.00
C ILE A 182 8.60 -1.37 -23.20
N ALA A 183 9.48 -2.28 -23.63
CA ALA A 183 10.36 -2.04 -24.78
C ALA A 183 9.60 -1.71 -26.09
N ALA A 184 8.38 -2.25 -26.25
CA ALA A 184 7.53 -1.95 -27.40
C ALA A 184 6.95 -0.52 -27.40
N GLY A 185 7.06 0.21 -26.29
CA GLY A 185 6.60 1.59 -26.16
C GLY A 185 5.18 1.78 -25.63
N ALA A 186 4.50 0.70 -25.24
CA ALA A 186 3.25 0.80 -24.47
C ALA A 186 3.57 1.12 -22.99
N ALA A 187 2.67 1.85 -22.34
CA ALA A 187 2.77 2.12 -20.91
C ALA A 187 1.62 1.49 -20.12
N TYR A 188 1.93 1.08 -18.90
CA TYR A 188 1.00 0.52 -17.92
C TYR A 188 1.11 1.32 -16.63
N THR A 189 -0.04 1.62 -16.03
CA THR A 189 -0.10 2.34 -14.77
C THR A 189 -0.82 1.54 -13.70
N VAL A 190 -0.31 1.63 -12.48
CA VAL A 190 -0.91 1.00 -11.31
C VAL A 190 -0.85 2.00 -10.16
N MET A 191 -2.00 2.25 -9.54
CA MET A 191 -2.11 3.01 -8.30
C MET A 191 -2.38 2.04 -7.15
N ARG A 192 -1.54 2.10 -6.11
CA ARG A 192 -1.72 1.39 -4.85
C ARG A 192 -1.90 2.40 -3.74
N VAL A 193 -2.88 2.15 -2.88
CA VAL A 193 -3.16 2.99 -1.72
C VAL A 193 -3.27 2.07 -0.52
N ASP A 194 -2.33 2.22 0.42
CA ASP A 194 -2.26 1.46 1.65
C ASP A 194 -2.56 2.38 2.83
N THR A 195 -3.69 2.13 3.50
CA THR A 195 -4.11 2.91 4.66
C THR A 195 -3.88 2.11 5.94
N LEU A 196 -3.09 2.65 6.85
CA LEU A 196 -2.68 2.05 8.12
C LEU A 196 -3.12 2.96 9.28
N GLU A 197 -3.18 2.40 10.48
CA GLU A 197 -3.52 3.16 11.69
C GLU A 197 -2.24 3.47 12.46
N LEU A 198 -2.03 4.74 12.78
CA LEU A 198 -0.80 5.22 13.43
C LEU A 198 -1.02 5.23 14.94
N TYR A 199 -0.98 4.05 15.55
CA TYR A 199 -1.13 3.81 16.99
C TYR A 199 -2.41 4.36 17.65
N SER A 200 -3.23 3.47 18.19
CA SER A 200 -4.30 3.83 19.13
C SER A 200 -3.70 4.48 20.39
N THR A 201 -4.15 5.69 20.72
CA THR A 201 -3.97 6.30 22.05
C THR A 201 -4.48 5.36 23.14
N GLU A 202 -3.80 5.31 24.29
CA GLU A 202 -4.09 4.42 25.42
C GLU A 202 -5.58 4.32 25.74
N SER A 203 -6.23 3.26 25.24
CA SER A 203 -7.61 2.93 25.52
C SER A 203 -7.67 1.53 26.12
N GLY A 204 -8.59 1.30 27.06
CA GLY A 204 -8.78 -0.01 27.68
C GLY A 204 -9.08 -1.12 26.65
N ALA A 205 -9.66 -0.77 25.50
CA ALA A 205 -9.91 -1.68 24.39
C ALA A 205 -8.61 -2.17 23.73
N LEU A 206 -7.60 -1.31 23.58
CA LEU A 206 -6.29 -1.70 23.05
C LEU A 206 -5.58 -2.68 23.98
N MET A 207 -5.60 -2.41 25.29
CA MET A 207 -5.00 -3.31 26.28
C MET A 207 -5.67 -4.70 26.26
N PHE A 208 -7.00 -4.75 26.15
CA PHE A 208 -7.73 -6.00 25.97
C PHE A 208 -7.32 -6.72 24.68
N TYR A 209 -7.26 -6.01 23.54
CA TYR A 209 -6.82 -6.57 22.27
C TYR A 209 -5.42 -7.19 22.36
N LEU A 210 -4.45 -6.47 22.95
CA LEU A 210 -3.08 -6.94 23.11
C LEU A 210 -2.99 -8.19 23.99
N ILE A 211 -3.79 -8.26 25.07
CA ILE A 211 -3.88 -9.46 25.91
C ILE A 211 -4.45 -10.64 25.10
N CYS A 212 -5.54 -10.43 24.34
CA CYS A 212 -6.11 -11.45 23.47
C CYS A 212 -5.12 -11.92 22.39
N GLN A 213 -4.35 -11.01 21.81
CA GLN A 213 -3.31 -11.32 20.83
C GLN A 213 -2.18 -12.16 21.44
N PHE A 214 -1.73 -11.82 22.65
CA PHE A 214 -0.75 -12.61 23.38
C PHE A 214 -1.27 -14.02 23.70
N LEU A 215 -2.50 -14.13 24.21
CA LEU A 215 -3.13 -15.42 24.50
C LEU A 215 -3.30 -16.27 23.23
N PHE A 216 -3.68 -15.64 22.11
CA PHE A 216 -3.77 -16.31 20.81
C PHE A 216 -2.40 -16.88 20.39
N LEU A 217 -1.34 -16.09 20.45
CA LEU A 217 0.02 -16.55 20.12
C LEU A 217 0.49 -17.69 21.03
N ALA A 218 0.24 -17.60 22.33
CA ALA A 218 0.56 -18.67 23.27
C ALA A 218 -0.21 -19.96 22.95
N MET A 219 -1.48 -19.85 22.58
CA MET A 219 -2.31 -20.98 22.18
C MET A 219 -1.85 -21.61 20.86
N VAL A 220 -1.44 -20.80 19.88
CA VAL A 220 -0.83 -21.28 18.62
C VAL A 220 0.44 -22.06 18.92
N LEU A 221 1.33 -21.53 19.76
CA LEU A 221 2.56 -22.23 20.17
C LEU A 221 2.26 -23.54 20.88
N PHE A 222 1.27 -23.57 21.77
CA PHE A 222 0.83 -24.80 22.44
C PHE A 222 0.38 -25.87 21.43
N TYR A 223 -0.43 -25.50 20.43
CA TYR A 223 -0.86 -26.41 19.37
C TYR A 223 0.24 -26.84 18.41
N LEU A 224 1.32 -26.05 18.28
CA LEU A 224 2.47 -26.44 17.45
C LEU A 224 3.39 -27.43 18.17
N ILE A 225 3.49 -27.35 19.50
CA ILE A 225 4.36 -28.20 20.32
C ILE A 225 3.69 -29.57 20.62
N MET A 226 2.37 -29.56 20.79
CA MET A 226 1.54 -30.76 21.05
C MET A 226 1.19 -31.51 19.78
#